data_AF-A0A0F9HMZ9-F1
#
_entry.id   AF-A0A0F9HMZ9-F1
#
_cell.length_a   1.000
_cell.length_b   1.000
_cell.length_c   1.000
_cell.angle_alpha   90.00
_cell.angle_beta   90.00
_cell.angle_gamma   90.00
#
_symmetry.space_group_name_H-M   'P 1'
#
loop_
_entity.id
_entity.type
_entity.pdbx_description
1 polymer ?
#
loop_
_entity_poly.entity_id
_entity_poly.type
_entity_poly.pdbx_seq_one_letter_code
_entity_poly.pdbx_strand_id
1 'polypeptide(L)'
;IATAVGDPELVAEYFDSFGHDTEIQKLGQKAKDNRDILLDDIPKFADGVTEAQVSKMYNDTRDYLDSVGSSWGVSKYLGWLFWQGEQYQTNVIKVTYWAGRGEWDEIINPERTKMVLSNPEMVLFYPGLFRGLTDSGKQQFFDLYGLEFLSAKLIEDFITNPEREEDRLASQPDAEPFRPSAVFEKFQ
;
A
#
# COMPACT_ATOMS: atom_id res chain seq x y z
N ILE A 1 14.70 17.19 -24.95
CA ILE A 1 15.81 17.07 -23.96
C ILE A 1 17.09 17.69 -24.52
N ALA A 2 17.57 17.30 -25.71
CA ALA A 2 18.75 17.94 -26.33
C ALA A 2 18.60 19.44 -26.66
N THR A 3 17.36 19.93 -26.80
CA THR A 3 17.04 21.37 -26.99
C THR A 3 16.92 22.17 -25.69
N ALA A 4 17.05 21.52 -24.52
CA ALA A 4 16.92 22.17 -23.21
C ALA A 4 18.28 22.52 -22.57
N VAL A 5 19.39 22.17 -23.21
CA VAL A 5 20.74 22.46 -22.70
C VAL A 5 21.13 23.84 -23.21
N GLY A 6 20.74 24.86 -22.44
CA GLY A 6 21.35 26.19 -22.54
C GLY A 6 22.83 26.15 -22.19
N ASP A 7 23.49 27.32 -22.27
CA ASP A 7 24.90 27.51 -21.91
C ASP A 7 25.27 26.74 -20.63
N PRO A 8 26.25 25.81 -20.68
CA PRO A 8 26.68 25.04 -19.51
C PRO A 8 27.03 25.90 -18.30
N GLU A 9 27.51 27.12 -18.50
CA GLU A 9 27.80 28.06 -17.40
C GLU A 9 26.51 28.61 -16.78
N LEU A 10 25.48 28.91 -17.58
CA LEU A 10 24.15 29.30 -17.07
C LEU A 10 23.43 28.15 -16.38
N VAL A 11 23.62 26.92 -16.86
CA VAL A 11 23.09 25.72 -16.20
C VAL A 11 23.80 25.49 -14.86
N ALA A 12 25.12 25.66 -14.82
CA ALA A 12 25.90 25.57 -13.59
C ALA A 12 25.53 26.67 -12.59
N GLU A 13 25.45 27.95 -13.01
CA GLU A 13 24.97 29.05 -12.16
C GLU A 13 23.53 28.83 -11.67
N TYR A 14 22.65 28.31 -12.54
CA TYR A 14 21.28 27.95 -12.14
C TYR A 14 21.30 26.91 -11.02
N PHE A 15 22.04 25.81 -11.16
CA PHE A 15 22.13 24.76 -10.13
C PHE A 15 22.93 25.18 -8.88
N ASP A 16 23.99 25.97 -9.00
CA ASP A 16 24.74 26.54 -7.87
C ASP A 16 23.92 27.59 -7.10
N SER A 17 22.98 28.27 -7.76
CA SER A 17 22.03 29.17 -7.08
C SER A 17 21.03 28.43 -6.17
N PHE A 18 20.84 27.11 -6.40
CA PHE A 18 20.16 26.21 -5.45
C PHE A 18 21.12 25.72 -4.36
N GLY A 19 21.93 26.60 -3.76
CA GLY A 19 22.67 26.30 -2.52
C GLY A 19 21.79 25.79 -1.35
N HIS A 20 20.48 25.64 -1.58
CA HIS A 20 19.48 25.01 -0.73
C HIS A 20 18.69 23.96 -1.53
N ASP A 21 18.41 22.82 -0.90
CA ASP A 21 17.56 21.77 -1.46
C ASP A 21 16.27 22.32 -2.06
N THR A 22 15.89 21.83 -3.24
CA THR A 22 14.57 22.08 -3.84
C THR A 22 13.46 21.57 -2.91
N GLU A 23 12.25 22.11 -3.03
CA GLU A 23 11.12 21.66 -2.21
C GLU A 23 10.87 20.14 -2.33
N ILE A 24 11.04 19.56 -3.52
CA ILE A 24 10.90 18.11 -3.70
C ILE A 24 12.02 17.31 -3.01
N GLN A 25 13.24 17.83 -2.98
CA GLN A 25 14.35 17.22 -2.24
C GLN A 25 14.12 17.28 -0.72
N LYS A 26 13.60 18.41 -0.21
CA LYS A 26 13.19 18.54 1.20
C LYS A 26 12.10 17.54 1.57
N LEU A 27 11.05 17.43 0.74
CA LEU A 27 9.98 16.45 0.95
C LEU A 27 10.50 15.01 0.89
N GLY A 28 11.42 14.71 -0.03
CA GLY A 28 12.05 13.40 -0.14
C GLY A 28 12.88 13.04 1.08
N GLN A 29 13.68 13.98 1.58
CA GLN A 29 14.47 13.77 2.79
C GLN A 29 13.57 13.56 4.01
N LYS A 30 12.55 14.41 4.18
CA LYS A 30 11.56 14.26 5.25
C LYS A 30 10.83 12.91 5.19
N ALA A 31 10.40 12.50 4.00
CA ALA A 31 9.73 11.22 3.79
C ALA A 31 10.63 10.04 4.15
N LYS A 32 11.92 10.12 3.82
CA LYS A 32 12.91 9.11 4.17
C LYS A 32 13.14 9.05 5.68
N ASP A 33 13.35 10.19 6.33
CA ASP A 33 13.56 10.25 7.79
C ASP A 33 12.35 9.69 8.54
N ASN A 34 11.13 10.06 8.12
CA ASN A 34 9.89 9.51 8.66
C ASN A 34 9.76 8.01 8.40
N ARG A 35 10.14 7.53 7.21
CA ARG A 35 10.09 6.10 6.87
C ARG A 35 10.99 5.28 7.78
N ASP A 36 12.23 5.70 7.94
CA ASP A 36 13.24 4.96 8.70
C ASP A 36 12.93 4.93 10.20
N ILE A 37 12.15 5.90 10.72
CA ILE A 37 11.68 5.89 12.12
C ILE A 37 10.37 5.11 12.26
N LEU A 38 9.37 5.43 11.43
CA LEU A 38 7.99 5.02 11.70
C LEU A 38 7.65 3.62 11.18
N LEU A 39 8.23 3.19 10.05
CA LEU A 39 7.83 1.91 9.45
C LEU A 39 8.33 0.70 10.23
N ASP A 40 9.45 0.85 10.93
CA ASP A 40 10.05 -0.19 11.77
C ASP A 40 9.29 -0.33 13.10
N ASP A 41 8.79 0.79 13.64
CA ASP A 41 8.06 0.83 14.91
C ASP A 41 6.58 0.45 14.78
N ILE A 42 5.95 0.76 13.64
CA ILE A 42 4.50 0.58 13.45
C ILE A 42 4.26 -0.60 12.49
N PRO A 43 3.94 -1.81 12.98
CA PRO A 43 3.72 -2.96 12.12
C PRO A 43 2.54 -2.75 11.17
N LYS A 44 2.61 -3.39 9.99
CA LYS A 44 1.58 -3.31 8.95
C LYS A 44 0.23 -3.90 9.42
N PHE A 45 0.27 -5.08 10.04
CA PHE A 45 -0.92 -5.78 10.49
C PHE A 45 -1.14 -5.59 11.99
N ALA A 46 -2.42 -5.67 12.38
CA ALA A 46 -2.83 -5.71 13.77
C ALA A 46 -2.25 -6.93 14.50
N ASP A 47 -2.35 -6.91 15.83
CA ASP A 47 -2.01 -8.03 16.71
C ASP A 47 -0.54 -8.50 16.61
N GLY A 48 0.38 -7.62 16.18
CA GLY A 48 1.81 -7.90 16.07
C GLY A 48 2.20 -8.87 14.96
N VAL A 49 1.29 -9.15 14.03
CA VAL A 49 1.56 -10.06 12.91
C VAL A 49 2.44 -9.35 11.87
N THR A 50 3.53 -10.00 11.50
CA THR A 50 4.47 -9.48 10.50
C THR A 50 4.11 -9.95 9.09
N GLU A 51 4.52 -9.19 8.08
CA GLU A 51 4.36 -9.58 6.68
C GLU A 51 5.07 -10.90 6.36
N ALA A 52 6.23 -11.14 6.97
CA ALA A 52 6.96 -12.40 6.84
C ALA A 52 6.15 -13.60 7.36
N GLN A 53 5.44 -13.45 8.48
CA GLN A 53 4.57 -14.51 9.02
C GLN A 53 3.38 -14.78 8.08
N VAL A 54 2.77 -13.73 7.53
CA VAL A 54 1.65 -13.86 6.58
C VAL A 54 2.10 -14.57 5.31
N SER A 55 3.20 -14.12 4.70
CA SER A 55 3.76 -14.74 3.49
C SER A 55 4.15 -16.19 3.73
N LYS A 56 4.79 -16.49 4.87
CA LYS A 56 5.14 -17.86 5.24
C LYS A 56 3.90 -18.74 5.38
N MET A 57 2.89 -18.31 6.13
CA MET A 57 1.64 -19.06 6.31
C MET A 57 0.94 -19.31 4.97
N TYR A 58 0.89 -18.31 4.09
CA TYR A 58 0.27 -18.44 2.77
C TYR A 58 1.00 -19.46 1.90
N ASN A 59 2.34 -19.36 1.82
CA ASN A 59 3.17 -20.26 1.02
C ASN A 59 3.14 -21.69 1.57
N ASP A 60 3.35 -21.88 2.89
CA ASP A 60 3.30 -23.20 3.52
C ASP A 60 1.94 -23.89 3.28
N THR A 61 0.86 -23.12 3.35
CA THR A 61 -0.49 -23.63 3.09
C THR A 61 -0.67 -24.01 1.64
N ARG A 62 -0.22 -23.17 0.70
CA ARG A 62 -0.26 -23.48 -0.73
C ARG A 62 0.52 -24.77 -1.02
N ASP A 63 1.75 -24.85 -0.54
CA ASP A 63 2.63 -25.99 -0.76
C ASP A 63 2.03 -27.27 -0.16
N TYR A 64 1.38 -27.19 1.01
CA TYR A 64 0.61 -28.30 1.57
C TYR A 64 -0.55 -28.72 0.67
N LEU A 65 -1.39 -27.78 0.22
CA LEU A 65 -2.54 -28.06 -0.64
C LEU A 65 -2.12 -28.71 -1.97
N ASP A 66 -1.04 -28.20 -2.56
CA ASP A 66 -0.43 -28.76 -3.77
C ASP A 66 0.07 -30.20 -3.52
N SER A 67 0.72 -30.44 -2.37
CA SER A 67 1.26 -31.77 -2.03
C SER A 67 0.19 -32.86 -1.88
N VAL A 68 -1.03 -32.48 -1.48
CA VAL A 68 -2.16 -33.41 -1.32
C VAL A 68 -3.11 -33.40 -2.53
N GLY A 69 -2.78 -32.65 -3.60
CA GLY A 69 -3.60 -32.53 -4.81
C GLY A 69 -4.94 -31.83 -4.58
N SER A 70 -5.03 -30.95 -3.58
CA SER A 70 -6.26 -30.22 -3.27
C SER A 70 -6.47 -29.07 -4.25
N SER A 71 -7.72 -28.86 -4.67
CA SER A 71 -8.14 -27.70 -5.48
C SER A 71 -8.59 -26.51 -4.64
N TRP A 72 -8.47 -26.58 -3.31
CA TRP A 72 -8.90 -25.49 -2.43
C TRP A 72 -7.97 -24.29 -2.55
N GLY A 73 -8.55 -23.08 -2.56
CA GLY A 73 -7.77 -21.86 -2.39
C GLY A 73 -7.22 -21.74 -0.97
N VAL A 74 -6.04 -21.14 -0.82
CA VAL A 74 -5.34 -20.95 0.48
C VAL A 74 -6.24 -20.28 1.51
N SER A 75 -6.85 -19.14 1.17
CA SER A 75 -7.73 -18.40 2.09
C SER A 75 -8.91 -19.26 2.55
N LYS A 76 -9.55 -20.01 1.64
CA LYS A 76 -10.67 -20.89 1.97
C LYS A 76 -10.26 -22.01 2.94
N TYR A 77 -9.10 -22.61 2.71
CA TYR A 77 -8.55 -23.63 3.60
C TYR A 77 -8.22 -23.08 4.98
N LEU A 78 -7.55 -21.92 5.06
CA LEU A 78 -7.25 -21.26 6.33
C LEU A 78 -8.51 -20.89 7.12
N GLY A 79 -9.54 -20.42 6.43
CA GLY A 79 -10.85 -20.16 7.04
C GLY A 79 -11.47 -21.43 7.62
N TRP A 80 -11.46 -22.54 6.88
CA TRP A 80 -11.92 -23.84 7.40
C TRP A 80 -11.09 -24.33 8.59
N LEU A 81 -9.75 -24.19 8.51
CA LEU A 81 -8.79 -24.61 9.53
C LEU A 81 -9.03 -23.88 10.86
N PHE A 82 -9.28 -22.57 10.80
CA PHE A 82 -9.60 -21.74 11.97
C PHE A 82 -10.79 -22.29 12.78
N TRP A 83 -11.76 -22.91 12.12
CA TRP A 83 -12.95 -23.50 12.76
C TRP A 83 -12.77 -24.94 13.25
N GLN A 84 -11.60 -25.57 13.04
CA GLN A 84 -11.37 -26.96 13.47
C GLN A 84 -10.95 -27.11 14.94
N GLY A 85 -10.56 -26.03 15.61
CA GLY A 85 -10.20 -26.05 17.04
C GLY A 85 -9.36 -24.86 17.47
N GLU A 86 -9.30 -24.64 18.79
CA GLU A 86 -8.59 -23.49 19.40
C GLU A 86 -7.12 -23.41 18.98
N GLN A 87 -6.46 -24.55 18.76
CA GLN A 87 -5.07 -24.60 18.30
C GLN A 87 -4.83 -23.92 16.94
N TYR A 88 -5.89 -23.74 16.14
CA TYR A 88 -5.83 -23.09 14.83
C TYR A 88 -6.35 -21.64 14.85
N GLN A 89 -6.87 -21.17 15.99
CA GLN A 89 -7.42 -19.82 16.15
C GLN A 89 -6.31 -18.80 16.43
N THR A 90 -5.29 -18.77 15.57
CA THR A 90 -4.13 -17.88 15.74
C THR A 90 -4.32 -16.57 14.98
N ASN A 91 -3.71 -15.49 15.47
CA ASN A 91 -3.71 -14.20 14.77
C ASN A 91 -3.08 -14.29 13.38
N VAL A 92 -2.05 -15.13 13.20
CA VAL A 92 -1.43 -15.34 11.88
C VAL A 92 -2.43 -15.97 10.90
N ILE A 93 -3.18 -16.99 11.32
CA ILE A 93 -4.22 -17.59 10.45
C ILE A 93 -5.34 -16.59 10.14
N LYS A 94 -5.84 -15.86 11.16
CA LYS A 94 -6.86 -14.82 10.98
C LYS A 94 -6.41 -13.76 9.98
N VAL A 95 -5.18 -13.24 10.16
CA VAL A 95 -4.64 -12.18 9.31
C VAL A 95 -4.38 -12.68 7.88
N THR A 96 -3.77 -13.85 7.72
CA THR A 96 -3.52 -14.43 6.39
C THR A 96 -4.82 -14.75 5.65
N TYR A 97 -5.85 -15.20 6.36
CA TYR A 97 -7.18 -15.44 5.78
C TYR A 97 -7.75 -14.18 5.13
N TRP A 98 -7.85 -13.09 5.87
CA TRP A 98 -8.40 -11.82 5.35
C TRP A 98 -7.48 -11.17 4.32
N ALA A 99 -6.15 -11.24 4.52
CA ALA A 99 -5.19 -10.72 3.55
C ALA A 99 -5.30 -11.41 2.19
N GLY A 100 -5.51 -12.73 2.18
CA GLY A 100 -5.72 -13.51 0.96
C GLY A 100 -7.10 -13.29 0.31
N ARG A 101 -8.01 -12.57 0.96
CA ARG A 101 -9.29 -12.11 0.39
C ARG A 101 -9.24 -10.63 -0.04
N GLY A 102 -8.16 -9.93 0.24
CA GLY A 102 -8.08 -8.48 0.04
C GLY A 102 -8.89 -7.65 1.05
N GLU A 103 -9.34 -8.26 2.16
CA GLU A 103 -10.17 -7.63 3.19
C GLU A 103 -9.26 -6.90 4.20
N TRP A 104 -8.60 -5.84 3.73
CA TRP A 104 -7.56 -5.14 4.49
C TRP A 104 -8.11 -4.41 5.74
N ASP A 105 -9.38 -4.01 5.71
CA ASP A 105 -10.09 -3.33 6.79
C ASP A 105 -10.14 -4.17 8.08
N GLU A 106 -10.08 -5.50 7.95
CA GLU A 106 -10.13 -6.44 9.07
C GLU A 106 -8.78 -6.67 9.76
N ILE A 107 -7.67 -6.23 9.14
CA ILE A 107 -6.31 -6.66 9.53
C ILE A 107 -5.25 -5.57 9.58
N ILE A 108 -5.46 -4.43 8.92
CA ILE A 108 -4.48 -3.33 8.98
C ILE A 108 -4.43 -2.77 10.39
N ASN A 109 -3.21 -2.49 10.88
CA ASN A 109 -3.03 -1.76 12.11
C ASN A 109 -3.59 -0.33 11.96
N PRO A 110 -4.57 0.12 12.77
CA PRO A 110 -5.11 1.48 12.68
C PRO A 110 -4.05 2.58 12.84
N GLU A 111 -3.00 2.32 13.61
CA GLU A 111 -1.86 3.24 13.77
C GLU A 111 -1.10 3.44 12.46
N ARG A 112 -1.07 2.40 11.60
CA ARG A 112 -0.49 2.49 10.26
C ARG A 112 -1.26 3.48 9.39
N THR A 113 -2.60 3.43 9.41
CA THR A 113 -3.45 4.39 8.70
C THR A 113 -3.20 5.81 9.21
N LYS A 114 -3.18 5.99 10.54
CA LYS A 114 -2.90 7.30 11.16
C LYS A 114 -1.52 7.85 10.78
N MET A 115 -0.51 6.99 10.76
CA MET A 115 0.86 7.34 10.37
C MET A 115 0.92 7.84 8.92
N VAL A 116 0.27 7.14 7.98
CA VAL A 116 0.23 7.57 6.58
C VAL A 116 -0.51 8.90 6.42
N LEU A 117 -1.66 9.06 7.08
CA LEU A 117 -2.41 10.32 7.05
C LEU A 117 -1.63 11.47 7.68
N SER A 118 -0.83 11.22 8.72
CA SER A 118 -0.04 12.27 9.38
C SER A 118 1.23 12.66 8.61
N ASN A 119 1.64 11.86 7.62
CA ASN A 119 2.87 12.05 6.85
C ASN A 119 2.62 11.82 5.35
N PRO A 120 1.75 12.64 4.72
CA PRO A 120 1.27 12.38 3.37
C PRO A 120 2.37 12.43 2.31
N GLU A 121 3.45 13.19 2.53
CA GLU A 121 4.62 13.21 1.64
C GLU A 121 5.27 11.83 1.47
N MET A 122 5.13 10.94 2.46
CA MET A 122 5.64 9.57 2.35
C MET A 122 4.97 8.80 1.22
N VAL A 123 3.70 9.09 0.90
CA VAL A 123 2.98 8.42 -0.20
C VAL A 123 3.59 8.77 -1.55
N LEU A 124 4.07 10.00 -1.72
CA LEU A 124 4.68 10.46 -2.97
C LEU A 124 5.93 9.66 -3.32
N PHE A 125 6.76 9.35 -2.31
CA PHE A 125 8.03 8.61 -2.48
C PHE A 125 7.90 7.10 -2.23
N TYR A 126 6.89 6.66 -1.48
CA TYR A 126 6.62 5.27 -1.11
C TYR A 126 5.15 4.91 -1.42
N PRO A 127 4.78 4.80 -2.71
CA PRO A 127 3.38 4.62 -3.13
C PRO A 127 2.73 3.32 -2.63
N GLY A 128 3.54 2.35 -2.19
CA GLY A 128 3.03 1.14 -1.54
C GLY A 128 2.29 1.41 -0.21
N LEU A 129 2.58 2.53 0.46
CA LEU A 129 1.90 2.92 1.69
C LEU A 129 0.42 3.23 1.44
N PHE A 130 0.12 3.93 0.34
CA PHE A 130 -1.25 4.23 -0.05
C PHE A 130 -2.03 2.98 -0.49
N ARG A 131 -1.39 2.09 -1.27
CA ARG A 131 -2.01 0.81 -1.65
C ARG A 131 -2.32 -0.06 -0.44
N GLY A 132 -1.47 0.03 0.58
CA GLY A 132 -1.62 -0.69 1.84
C GLY A 132 -2.56 -0.03 2.84
N LEU A 133 -3.34 0.98 2.46
CA LEU A 133 -4.42 1.51 3.28
C LEU A 133 -5.70 0.71 3.09
N THR A 134 -6.56 0.76 4.11
CA THR A 134 -7.98 0.42 4.03
C THR A 134 -8.69 1.30 3.02
N ASP A 135 -9.84 0.87 2.51
CA ASP A 135 -10.59 1.69 1.55
C ASP A 135 -11.10 2.99 2.18
N SER A 136 -11.52 2.92 3.44
CA SER A 136 -11.80 4.11 4.24
C SER A 136 -10.57 5.00 4.41
N GLY A 137 -9.38 4.42 4.62
CA GLY A 137 -8.14 5.17 4.75
C GLY A 137 -7.71 5.85 3.45
N LYS A 138 -7.87 5.19 2.31
CA LYS A 138 -7.64 5.78 0.98
C LYS A 138 -8.60 6.95 0.75
N GLN A 139 -9.89 6.77 1.04
CA GLN A 139 -10.87 7.83 0.90
C GLN A 139 -10.52 9.03 1.79
N GLN A 140 -10.17 8.80 3.06
CA GLN A 140 -9.77 9.86 3.97
C GLN A 140 -8.52 10.59 3.49
N PHE A 141 -7.55 9.88 2.91
CA PHE A 141 -6.36 10.49 2.32
C PHE A 141 -6.74 11.43 1.17
N PHE A 142 -7.63 10.99 0.28
CA PHE A 142 -8.15 11.84 -0.79
C PHE A 142 -8.89 13.06 -0.27
N ASP A 143 -9.76 12.90 0.73
CA ASP A 143 -10.56 13.99 1.28
C ASP A 143 -9.68 15.09 1.90
N LEU A 144 -8.54 14.71 2.47
CA LEU A 144 -7.60 15.64 3.11
C LEU A 144 -6.60 16.27 2.15
N TYR A 145 -6.11 15.51 1.17
CA TYR A 145 -4.93 15.90 0.37
C TYR A 145 -5.16 15.93 -1.14
N GLY A 146 -6.32 15.48 -1.62
CA GLY A 146 -6.59 15.35 -3.05
C GLY A 146 -5.57 14.48 -3.75
N LEU A 147 -5.02 14.97 -4.86
CA LEU A 147 -4.03 14.26 -5.69
C LEU A 147 -2.58 14.69 -5.41
N GLU A 148 -2.34 15.66 -4.53
CA GLU A 148 -1.05 16.35 -4.36
C GLU A 148 0.11 15.38 -4.08
N PHE A 149 -0.14 14.38 -3.23
CA PHE A 149 0.87 13.41 -2.81
C PHE A 149 0.77 12.05 -3.52
N LEU A 150 -0.02 11.96 -4.59
CA LEU A 150 -0.11 10.74 -5.39
C LEU A 150 0.85 10.80 -6.58
N SER A 151 1.66 9.76 -6.72
CA SER A 151 2.44 9.57 -7.95
C SER A 151 1.52 9.43 -9.17
N ALA A 152 2.00 9.83 -10.35
CA ALA A 152 1.25 9.70 -11.60
C ALA A 152 0.70 8.29 -11.84
N LYS A 153 1.45 7.26 -11.43
CA LYS A 153 1.02 5.87 -11.51
C LYS A 153 -0.13 5.55 -10.56
N LEU A 154 -0.13 6.07 -9.33
CA LEU A 154 -1.27 5.88 -8.42
C LEU A 154 -2.52 6.58 -8.95
N ILE A 155 -2.37 7.75 -9.56
CA ILE A 155 -3.47 8.44 -10.22
C ILE A 155 -3.99 7.58 -11.38
N GLU A 156 -3.10 7.06 -12.23
CA GLU A 156 -3.52 6.17 -13.32
C GLU A 156 -4.24 4.92 -12.80
N ASP A 157 -3.68 4.23 -11.81
CA ASP A 157 -4.19 2.95 -11.33
C ASP A 157 -5.51 3.06 -10.53
N PHE A 158 -5.77 4.18 -9.85
CA PHE A 158 -6.95 4.33 -8.97
C PHE A 158 -7.97 5.36 -9.43
N ILE A 159 -7.59 6.25 -10.36
CA ILE A 159 -8.44 7.36 -10.80
C ILE A 159 -8.77 7.22 -12.28
N THR A 160 -7.74 7.16 -13.11
CA THR A 160 -7.91 7.24 -14.57
C THR A 160 -8.25 5.89 -15.19
N ASN A 161 -7.75 4.80 -14.61
CA ASN A 161 -7.92 3.44 -15.12
C ASN A 161 -7.98 2.41 -13.97
N PRO A 162 -9.07 2.40 -13.19
CA PRO A 162 -9.24 1.48 -12.06
C PRO A 162 -9.28 0.00 -12.45
N GLU A 163 -9.58 -0.32 -13.72
CA GLU A 163 -9.60 -1.69 -14.26
C GLU A 163 -8.21 -2.36 -14.17
N ARG A 164 -7.11 -1.59 -14.12
CA ARG A 164 -5.77 -2.16 -13.90
C ARG A 164 -5.54 -2.67 -12.48
N GLU A 165 -6.20 -2.08 -11.49
CA GLU A 165 -6.16 -2.61 -10.14
C GLU A 165 -7.04 -3.87 -10.06
N GLU A 166 -8.16 -3.92 -10.78
CA GLU A 166 -9.00 -5.12 -10.94
C GLU A 166 -8.21 -6.31 -11.52
N ASP A 167 -7.40 -6.10 -12.56
CA ASP A 167 -6.53 -7.15 -13.14
C ASP A 167 -5.46 -7.66 -12.16
N ARG A 168 -4.95 -6.79 -11.27
CA ARG A 168 -4.06 -7.20 -10.18
C ARG A 168 -4.80 -8.04 -9.14
N LEU A 169 -6.02 -7.64 -8.80
CA LEU A 169 -6.89 -8.33 -7.86
C LEU A 169 -7.50 -9.62 -8.44
N ALA A 170 -7.53 -9.81 -9.77
CA ALA A 170 -8.00 -11.05 -10.41
C ALA A 170 -7.19 -12.30 -10.03
N SER A 171 -6.00 -12.14 -9.44
CA SER A 171 -5.23 -13.20 -8.78
C SER A 171 -5.74 -13.58 -7.37
N GLN A 172 -6.74 -12.85 -6.86
CA GLN A 172 -7.39 -12.95 -5.55
C GLN A 172 -8.91 -12.84 -5.75
N PRO A 173 -9.62 -13.95 -6.04
CA PRO A 173 -10.98 -13.96 -6.62
C PRO A 173 -12.10 -13.37 -5.73
N ASP A 174 -11.78 -12.88 -4.54
CA ASP A 174 -12.73 -12.34 -3.56
C ASP A 174 -12.52 -10.84 -3.27
N ALA A 175 -11.52 -10.18 -3.87
CA ALA A 175 -11.20 -8.79 -3.55
C ALA A 175 -11.94 -7.80 -4.48
N GLU A 176 -12.63 -6.81 -3.90
CA GLU A 176 -13.25 -5.73 -4.67
C GLU A 176 -12.25 -4.58 -4.94
N PRO A 177 -12.33 -3.95 -6.12
CA PRO A 177 -11.53 -2.78 -6.44
C PRO A 177 -12.01 -1.56 -5.66
N PHE A 178 -11.05 -0.79 -5.12
CA PHE A 178 -11.35 0.47 -4.49
C PHE A 178 -11.95 1.47 -5.49
N ARG A 179 -13.05 2.13 -5.10
CA ARG A 179 -13.70 3.18 -5.88
C ARG A 179 -13.90 4.41 -4.99
N PRO A 180 -13.18 5.51 -5.23
CA PRO A 180 -13.33 6.68 -4.37
C PRO A 180 -14.68 7.38 -4.58
N SER A 181 -15.21 7.97 -3.52
CA SER A 181 -16.54 8.62 -3.48
C SER A 181 -16.52 10.07 -4.01
N ALA A 182 -17.71 10.65 -4.23
CA ALA A 182 -18.11 11.78 -5.10
C ALA A 182 -17.33 13.13 -5.06
N VAL A 183 -16.18 13.27 -4.38
CA VAL A 183 -15.31 14.45 -4.53
C VAL A 183 -14.70 14.57 -5.94
N PHE A 184 -14.85 13.54 -6.77
CA PHE A 184 -14.34 13.44 -8.15
C PHE A 184 -15.00 14.36 -9.19
N GLU A 185 -16.24 14.82 -8.98
CA GLU A 185 -16.89 15.69 -9.98
C GLU A 185 -16.27 17.10 -10.06
N LYS A 186 -15.39 17.47 -9.10
CA LYS A 186 -14.74 18.80 -9.09
C LYS A 186 -13.37 18.85 -9.76
N PHE A 187 -12.81 17.70 -10.18
CA PHE A 187 -11.46 17.62 -10.74
C PHE A 187 -11.41 16.94 -12.13
N GLN A 188 -12.56 16.68 -12.76
CA GLN A 188 -12.69 16.44 -14.21
C GLN A 188 -12.75 17.78 -14.96
#